data_AF-A0ABD0Q6B6-F1
#
_entry.id   AF-A0ABD0Q6B6-F1
#
_cell.length_a   1.000
_cell.length_b   1.000
_cell.length_c   1.000
_cell.angle_alpha   90.00
_cell.angle_beta   90.00
_cell.angle_gamma   90.00
#
_symmetry.space_group_name_H-M   'P 1'
#
loop_
_entity.id
_entity.type
_entity.pdbx_description
1 polymer ?
#
loop_
_entity_poly.entity_id
_entity_poly.type
_entity_poly.pdbx_seq_one_letter_code
_entity_poly.pdbx_strand_id
1 'polypeptide(L)' 'AIENFALTVKSTAQMLQQFGTDLAETELPNDVQCTKDLLISHTEKHDKLK' A
#
# COMPACT_ATOMS: atom_id res chain seq x y z
N ALA A 1 14.38 24.41 0.59
CA ALA A 1 14.34 23.51 1.77
C ALA A 1 12.91 23.13 2.13
N ILE A 2 12.02 24.10 2.44
CA ILE A 2 10.62 23.83 2.79
C ILE A 2 9.81 23.22 1.63
N GLU A 3 10.04 23.67 0.40
CA GLU A 3 9.37 23.14 -0.79
C GLU A 3 9.66 21.64 -1.00
N ASN A 4 10.93 21.22 -0.88
CA ASN A 4 11.29 19.80 -0.96
C ASN A 4 10.60 18.97 0.14
N PHE A 5 10.49 19.50 1.35
CA PHE A 5 9.76 18.85 2.43
C PHE A 5 8.27 18.70 2.09
N ALA A 6 7.63 19.74 1.56
CA ALA A 6 6.23 19.68 1.12
C ALA A 6 6.01 18.66 0.00
N LEU A 7 6.96 18.55 -0.95
CA LEU A 7 6.92 17.54 -2.02
C LEU A 7 7.04 16.11 -1.47
N THR A 8 7.97 15.88 -0.54
CA THR A 8 8.11 14.56 0.12
C THR A 8 6.85 14.19 0.89
N VAL A 9 6.32 15.09 1.73
CA VAL A 9 5.08 14.86 2.50
C VAL A 9 3.91 14.55 1.58
N LYS A 10 3.75 15.32 0.48
CA LYS A 10 2.70 15.07 -0.52
C LYS A 10 2.85 13.68 -1.15
N SER A 11 4.04 13.32 -1.58
CA SER A 11 4.29 12.02 -2.22
C SER A 11 4.02 10.86 -1.26
N THR A 12 4.46 10.96 0.00
CA THR A 12 4.18 9.96 1.03
C THR A 12 2.68 9.86 1.31
N ALA A 13 1.97 10.98 1.44
CA ALA A 13 0.53 10.98 1.67
C ALA A 13 -0.24 10.32 0.51
N GLN A 14 0.15 10.59 -0.74
CA GLN A 14 -0.45 9.97 -1.93
C GLN A 14 -0.19 8.46 -1.97
N MET A 15 1.02 8.02 -1.64
CA MET A 15 1.38 6.61 -1.58
C MET A 15 0.57 5.85 -0.53
N LEU A 16 0.44 6.42 0.68
CA LEU A 16 -0.36 5.83 1.75
C LEU A 16 -1.84 5.78 1.41
N GLN A 17 -2.37 6.83 0.78
CA GLN A 17 -3.76 6.87 0.33
C GLN A 17 -4.03 5.76 -0.69
N GLN A 18 -3.19 5.62 -1.72
CA GLN A 18 -3.36 4.58 -2.73
C GLN A 18 -3.29 3.18 -2.12
N PHE A 19 -2.33 2.94 -1.21
CA PHE A 19 -2.22 1.66 -0.52
C PHE A 19 -3.49 1.34 0.30
N GLY A 20 -4.02 2.32 1.03
CA GLY A 20 -5.23 2.16 1.82
C GLY A 20 -6.48 1.88 0.96
N THR A 21 -6.62 2.58 -0.17
CA THR A 21 -7.70 2.35 -1.14
C THR A 21 -7.62 0.95 -1.73
N ASP A 22 -6.45 0.55 -2.26
CA ASP A 22 -6.23 -0.79 -2.83
C ASP A 22 -6.59 -1.88 -1.80
N LEU A 23 -6.15 -1.71 -0.56
CA LEU A 23 -6.42 -2.65 0.52
C LEU A 23 -7.90 -2.74 0.87
N ALA A 24 -8.62 -1.61 0.89
CA ALA A 24 -10.04 -1.58 1.21
C ALA A 24 -10.93 -2.16 0.08
N GLU A 25 -10.51 -2.00 -1.18
CA GLU A 25 -11.23 -2.48 -2.36
C GLU A 25 -10.88 -3.94 -2.72
N THR A 26 -9.85 -4.51 -2.11
CA THR A 26 -9.44 -5.90 -2.35
C THR A 26 -10.49 -6.87 -1.78
N GLU A 27 -11.20 -7.57 -2.66
CA GLU A 27 -12.06 -8.70 -2.28
C GLU A 27 -11.21 -9.91 -1.88
N LEU A 28 -11.62 -10.62 -0.83
CA LEU A 28 -10.93 -11.82 -0.36
C LEU A 28 -11.19 -13.00 -1.34
N PRO A 29 -10.13 -13.63 -1.89
CA PRO A 29 -10.29 -14.80 -2.74
C PRO A 29 -10.88 -15.99 -1.94
N ASN A 30 -11.79 -16.74 -2.55
CA ASN A 30 -12.32 -17.97 -1.94
C ASN A 30 -11.32 -19.15 -1.96
N ASP A 31 -10.19 -19.00 -2.64
CA ASP A 31 -9.11 -19.98 -2.69
C ASP A 31 -8.00 -19.64 -1.68
N VAL A 32 -7.55 -20.66 -0.95
CA VAL A 32 -6.54 -20.54 0.12
C VAL A 32 -5.19 -20.10 -0.45
N GLN A 33 -4.83 -20.55 -1.65
CA GLN A 33 -3.58 -20.16 -2.29
C GLN A 33 -3.64 -18.70 -2.76
N CYS A 34 -4.75 -18.30 -3.39
CA CYS A 34 -4.97 -16.90 -3.77
C CYS A 34 -4.98 -15.95 -2.56
N THR A 35 -5.54 -16.37 -1.42
CA THR A 35 -5.51 -15.59 -0.17
C THR A 35 -4.08 -15.44 0.37
N LYS A 36 -3.26 -16.49 0.29
CA LYS A 36 -1.84 -16.42 0.68
C LYS A 36 -1.05 -15.50 -0.22
N ASP A 37 -1.24 -15.60 -1.53
CA ASP A 37 -0.54 -14.75 -2.51
C ASP A 37 -0.91 -13.28 -2.31
N LEU A 38 -2.18 -13.00 -1.99
CA LEU A 38 -2.66 -11.66 -1.65
C LEU A 38 -2.00 -11.12 -0.37
N LEU A 39 -1.95 -11.94 0.70
CA LEU A 39 -1.28 -11.59 1.96
C LEU A 39 0.21 -11.29 1.77
N ILE A 40 0.90 -12.09 0.95
CA ILE A 40 2.32 -11.86 0.61
C ILE A 40 2.46 -10.52 -0.12
N SER A 41 1.62 -10.26 -1.13
CA SER A 41 1.65 -9.00 -1.88
C SER A 41 1.45 -7.77 -0.98
N HIS A 42 0.48 -7.82 -0.05
CA HIS A 42 0.27 -6.72 0.90
C HIS A 42 1.45 -6.55 1.87
N THR A 43 2.02 -7.65 2.36
CA THR A 43 3.16 -7.62 3.28
C THR A 43 4.39 -7.00 2.60
N GLU A 44 4.68 -7.39 1.36
CA GLU A 44 5.77 -6.81 0.56
C GLU A 44 5.55 -5.33 0.26
N LYS A 45 4.32 -4.92 -0.08
CA LYS A 45 4.00 -3.50 -0.29
C LYS A 45 4.22 -2.70 0.99
N HIS A 46 3.77 -3.22 2.15
CA HIS A 46 3.97 -2.59 3.44
C HIS A 46 5.45 -2.46 3.83
N ASP A 47 6.26 -3.50 3.61
CA ASP A 47 7.69 -3.44 3.94
C ASP A 47 8.47 -2.46 3.07
N LYS A 48 7.99 -2.15 1.85
CA LYS A 48 8.54 -1.07 1.01
C LYS A 48 8.15 0.34 1.48
N LEU A 49 7.18 0.46 2.38
CA LEU A 49 6.76 1.73 2.98
C LEU A 49 7.54 2.07 4.26
N LYS A 50 8.26 1.11 4.85
CA LYS A 50 9.18 1.33 5.99
C LYS A 50 10.48 1.98 5.54
#